data_AF-A0A9D4JQN3-F1
#
_entry.id   AF-A0A9D4JQN3-F1
#
_cell.length_a   1.000
_cell.length_b   1.000
_cell.length_c   1.000
_cell.angle_alpha   90.00
_cell.angle_beta   90.00
_cell.angle_gamma   90.00
#
_symmetry.space_group_name_H-M   'P 1'
#
loop_
_entity.id
_entity.type
_entity.pdbx_description
1 polymer ?
#
loop_
_entity_poly.entity_id
_entity_poly.type
_entity_poly.pdbx_seq_one_letter_code
_entity_poly.pdbx_strand_id
1 'polypeptide(L)'
;MQVCALRRKHVKKKNDMHRISQNARTLARLVIKASEQLPMVSLNKLLCKDNFDLVVSSTLSLSQNSVTLANKMGHLLGHCLMIKNGYSIRCNSNEMAEETRLLKVLFDAEWKYRVNAPMTRQKTVRDMNELKCIPETNDLVKFRDYIKQIIESSSCLS
;
A
#
# COMPACT_ATOMS: atom_id res chain seq x y z
N MET A 1 -1.13 38.30 8.98
CA MET A 1 -1.52 37.05 8.27
C MET A 1 -0.36 36.03 8.09
N GLN A 2 0.69 36.05 8.94
CA GLN A 2 1.91 35.22 8.76
C GLN A 2 1.95 33.95 9.64
N VAL A 3 1.22 33.94 10.76
CA VAL A 3 1.26 32.86 11.76
C VAL A 3 0.60 31.56 11.24
N CYS A 4 -0.43 31.67 10.40
CA CYS A 4 -1.09 30.50 9.78
C CYS A 4 -0.18 29.76 8.79
N ALA A 5 0.72 30.46 8.07
CA ALA A 5 1.61 29.84 7.10
C ALA A 5 2.71 28.99 7.75
N LEU A 6 3.25 29.45 8.89
CA LEU A 6 4.26 28.72 9.66
C LEU A 6 3.68 27.44 10.30
N ARG A 7 2.47 27.53 10.86
CA ARG A 7 1.75 26.38 11.42
C ARG A 7 1.48 25.31 10.34
N ARG A 8 1.08 25.73 9.13
CA ARG A 8 0.88 24.82 7.98
C ARG A 8 2.17 24.13 7.54
N LYS A 9 3.32 24.84 7.51
CA LYS A 9 4.62 24.24 7.16
C LYS A 9 5.06 23.19 8.18
N HIS A 10 4.87 23.45 9.47
CA HIS A 10 5.27 22.54 10.54
C HIS A 10 4.41 21.27 10.57
N VAL A 11 3.10 21.39 10.33
CA VAL A 11 2.18 20.24 10.19
C VAL A 11 2.54 19.38 8.98
N LYS A 12 2.85 20.00 7.83
CA LYS A 12 3.31 19.27 6.63
C LYS A 12 4.58 18.45 6.92
N LYS A 13 5.59 19.06 7.54
CA LYS A 13 6.86 18.38 7.89
C LYS A 13 6.65 17.19 8.83
N LYS A 14 5.78 17.31 9.84
CA LYS A 14 5.44 16.19 10.74
C LYS A 14 4.74 15.04 10.00
N ASN A 15 3.81 15.37 9.10
CA ASN A 15 3.12 14.36 8.28
C ASN A 15 4.08 13.65 7.32
N ASP A 16 5.02 14.38 6.71
CA ASP A 16 6.03 13.79 5.83
C ASP A 16 6.93 12.81 6.58
N MET A 17 7.42 13.19 7.77
CA MET A 17 8.23 12.31 8.60
C MET A 17 7.46 11.05 9.01
N HIS A 18 6.19 11.18 9.39
CA HIS A 18 5.35 10.03 9.69
C HIS A 18 5.21 9.10 8.47
N ARG A 19 4.94 9.68 7.29
CA ARG A 19 4.81 8.92 6.03
C ARG A 19 6.09 8.17 5.68
N ILE A 20 7.25 8.82 5.77
CA ILE A 20 8.55 8.21 5.52
C ILE A 20 8.78 7.04 6.47
N SER A 21 8.54 7.26 7.77
CA SER A 21 8.68 6.21 8.78
C SER A 21 7.76 5.01 8.53
N GLN A 22 6.52 5.25 8.10
CA GLN A 22 5.62 4.15 7.72
C GLN A 22 6.10 3.38 6.50
N ASN A 23 6.64 4.08 5.49
CA ASN A 23 7.18 3.44 4.29
C ASN A 23 8.42 2.61 4.62
N ALA A 24 9.34 3.15 5.43
CA ALA A 24 10.51 2.43 5.92
C ALA A 24 10.12 1.18 6.72
N ARG A 25 9.15 1.29 7.63
CA ARG A 25 8.62 0.12 8.36
C ARG A 25 8.01 -0.93 7.44
N THR A 26 7.30 -0.49 6.40
CA THR A 26 6.69 -1.40 5.42
C THR A 26 7.77 -2.22 4.70
N LEU A 27 8.84 -1.55 4.23
CA LEU A 27 9.99 -2.21 3.61
C LEU A 27 10.77 -3.08 4.61
N ALA A 28 10.93 -2.63 5.85
CA ALA A 28 11.60 -3.41 6.88
C ALA A 28 10.86 -4.72 7.19
N ARG A 29 9.52 -4.69 7.22
CA ARG A 29 8.71 -5.91 7.38
C ARG A 29 8.94 -6.90 6.24
N LEU A 30 9.10 -6.42 5.01
CA LEU A 30 9.47 -7.27 3.86
C LEU A 30 10.83 -7.93 4.08
N VAL A 31 11.85 -7.17 4.50
CA VAL A 31 13.20 -7.69 4.77
C VAL A 31 13.16 -8.73 5.88
N ILE A 32 12.45 -8.45 6.98
CA ILE A 32 12.27 -9.40 8.10
C ILE A 32 11.60 -10.67 7.59
N LYS A 33 10.52 -10.55 6.81
CA LYS A 33 9.82 -11.73 6.27
C LYS A 33 10.71 -12.57 5.36
N ALA A 34 11.45 -11.92 4.47
CA ALA A 34 12.39 -12.59 3.59
C ALA A 34 13.55 -13.23 4.35
N SER A 35 13.93 -12.66 5.51
CA SER A 35 15.02 -13.20 6.33
C SER A 35 14.72 -14.56 6.94
N GLU A 36 13.44 -14.96 7.01
CA GLU A 36 13.03 -16.31 7.41
C GLU A 36 13.50 -17.39 6.42
N GLN A 37 13.67 -17.04 5.15
CA GLN A 37 14.13 -17.96 4.10
C GLN A 37 15.59 -17.71 3.69
N LEU A 38 16.03 -16.46 3.76
CA LEU A 38 17.39 -16.05 3.41
C LEU A 38 18.03 -15.28 4.58
N PRO A 39 18.87 -15.92 5.41
CA PRO A 39 19.49 -15.27 6.56
C PRO A 39 20.33 -14.04 6.15
N MET A 40 20.37 -13.03 7.03
CA MET A 40 21.15 -11.80 6.84
C MET A 40 20.83 -11.06 5.52
N VAL A 41 19.58 -11.13 5.06
CA VAL A 41 19.15 -10.43 3.85
C VAL A 41 19.00 -8.92 4.09
N SER A 42 19.47 -8.12 3.14
CA SER A 42 19.29 -6.67 3.11
C SER A 42 18.32 -6.29 2.00
N LEU A 43 17.76 -5.07 2.07
CA LEU A 43 16.89 -4.57 1.01
C LEU A 43 17.61 -4.53 -0.34
N ASN A 44 18.89 -4.15 -0.38
CA ASN A 44 19.66 -4.13 -1.63
C ASN A 44 19.83 -5.54 -2.22
N LYS A 45 20.03 -6.56 -1.36
CA LYS A 45 20.10 -7.96 -1.79
C LYS A 45 18.76 -8.47 -2.33
N LEU A 46 17.64 -8.03 -1.76
CA LEU A 46 16.30 -8.32 -2.29
C LEU A 46 16.01 -7.64 -3.63
N LEU A 47 16.59 -6.47 -3.87
CA LEU A 47 16.48 -5.74 -5.14
C LEU A 47 17.44 -6.29 -6.20
N CYS A 48 17.43 -7.62 -6.35
CA CYS A 48 18.15 -8.40 -7.35
C CYS A 48 17.15 -9.29 -8.09
N LYS A 49 17.37 -9.54 -9.38
CA LYS A 49 16.53 -10.43 -10.19
C LYS A 49 16.39 -11.83 -9.58
N ASP A 50 17.46 -12.35 -8.99
CA ASP A 50 17.51 -13.73 -8.48
C ASP A 50 16.65 -13.92 -7.22
N ASN A 51 16.37 -12.82 -6.51
CA ASN A 51 15.54 -12.82 -5.30
C ASN A 51 14.11 -12.34 -5.57
N PHE A 52 13.72 -12.12 -6.83
CA PHE A 52 12.41 -11.59 -7.16
C PHE A 52 11.27 -12.50 -6.68
N ASP A 53 11.42 -13.81 -6.84
CA ASP A 53 10.44 -14.79 -6.36
C ASP A 53 10.26 -14.75 -4.83
N LEU A 54 11.36 -14.58 -4.09
CA LEU A 54 11.33 -14.40 -2.63
C LEU A 54 10.59 -13.11 -2.25
N VAL A 55 10.80 -12.03 -3.00
CA VAL A 55 10.09 -10.76 -2.77
C VAL A 55 8.58 -10.93 -3.03
N VAL A 56 8.20 -11.62 -4.10
CA VAL A 56 6.79 -11.90 -4.44
C VAL A 56 6.13 -12.74 -3.35
N SER A 57 6.74 -13.86 -2.97
CA SER A 57 6.18 -14.77 -1.95
C SER A 57 6.07 -14.11 -0.58
N SER A 58 7.11 -13.37 -0.17
CA SER A 58 7.12 -12.60 1.09
C SER A 58 6.05 -11.52 1.10
N THR A 59 5.87 -10.81 -0.02
CA THR A 59 4.84 -9.77 -0.14
C THR A 59 3.44 -10.35 -0.07
N LEU A 60 3.18 -11.46 -0.76
CA LEU A 60 1.90 -12.16 -0.71
C LEU A 60 1.57 -12.63 0.72
N SER A 61 2.55 -13.20 1.41
CA SER A 61 2.40 -13.63 2.80
C SER A 61 2.06 -12.47 3.74
N LEU A 62 2.76 -11.33 3.61
CA LEU A 62 2.48 -10.13 4.41
C LEU A 62 1.13 -9.50 4.07
N SER A 63 0.70 -9.61 2.81
CA SER A 63 -0.46 -8.90 2.29
C SER A 63 -1.74 -9.71 2.32
N GLN A 64 -1.75 -10.95 2.82
CA GLN A 64 -2.90 -11.87 2.79
C GLN A 64 -4.24 -11.22 3.13
N ASN A 65 -4.27 -10.27 4.07
CA ASN A 65 -5.48 -9.60 4.53
C ASN A 65 -5.65 -8.16 4.02
N SER A 66 -4.75 -7.68 3.17
CA SER A 66 -4.68 -6.27 2.78
C SER A 66 -4.16 -6.09 1.35
N VAL A 67 -5.08 -5.90 0.40
CA VAL A 67 -4.76 -5.51 -0.98
C VAL A 67 -4.05 -4.16 -1.01
N THR A 68 -4.41 -3.27 -0.10
CA THR A 68 -3.77 -1.95 0.01
C THR A 68 -2.29 -2.09 0.38
N LEU A 69 -1.92 -3.06 1.23
CA LEU A 69 -0.52 -3.35 1.53
C LEU A 69 0.23 -3.89 0.32
N ALA A 70 -0.36 -4.82 -0.44
CA ALA A 70 0.26 -5.35 -1.67
C ALA A 70 0.54 -4.23 -2.69
N ASN A 71 -0.45 -3.38 -2.96
CA ASN A 71 -0.30 -2.24 -3.88
C ASN A 71 0.74 -1.25 -3.37
N LYS A 72 0.72 -0.94 -2.07
CA LYS A 72 1.70 -0.06 -1.43
C LYS A 72 3.11 -0.63 -1.53
N MET A 73 3.29 -1.93 -1.29
CA MET A 73 4.59 -2.60 -1.42
C MET A 73 5.14 -2.47 -2.84
N GLY A 74 4.30 -2.71 -3.85
CA GLY A 74 4.68 -2.53 -5.24
C GLY A 74 5.13 -1.11 -5.58
N HIS A 75 4.41 -0.09 -5.08
CA HIS A 75 4.84 1.31 -5.24
C HIS A 75 6.18 1.60 -4.57
N LEU A 76 6.37 1.14 -3.33
CA LEU A 76 7.62 1.38 -2.61
C LEU A 76 8.80 0.69 -3.28
N LEU A 77 8.65 -0.56 -3.71
CA LEU A 77 9.69 -1.28 -4.44
C LEU A 77 10.00 -0.61 -5.79
N GLY A 78 8.99 -0.16 -6.52
CA GLY A 78 9.18 0.61 -7.76
C GLY A 78 10.03 1.86 -7.53
N HIS A 79 9.77 2.61 -6.45
CA HIS A 79 10.61 3.74 -6.07
C HIS A 79 12.04 3.32 -5.69
N CYS A 80 12.21 2.23 -4.95
CA CYS A 80 13.54 1.71 -4.62
C CYS A 80 14.34 1.34 -5.88
N LEU A 81 13.70 0.73 -6.88
CA LEU A 81 14.33 0.42 -8.17
C LEU A 81 14.75 1.70 -8.91
N MET A 82 13.90 2.73 -8.92
CA MET A 82 14.27 4.03 -9.52
C MET A 82 15.47 4.66 -8.81
N ILE A 83 15.52 4.59 -7.48
CA ILE A 83 16.64 5.11 -6.68
C ILE A 83 17.93 4.32 -6.98
N LYS A 84 17.85 2.98 -7.02
CA LYS A 84 18.98 2.10 -7.34
C LYS A 84 19.52 2.39 -8.74
N ASN A 85 18.64 2.57 -9.72
CA ASN A 85 19.02 2.93 -11.10
C ASN A 85 19.67 4.32 -11.17
N GLY A 86 19.11 5.32 -10.49
CA GLY A 86 19.74 6.64 -10.43
C GLY A 86 21.11 6.61 -9.74
N TYR A 87 21.27 5.74 -8.75
CA TYR A 87 22.55 5.54 -8.06
C TYR A 87 23.58 4.85 -8.95
N SER A 88 23.21 3.79 -9.68
CA SER A 88 24.13 3.10 -10.60
C SER A 88 24.67 4.01 -11.69
N ILE A 89 23.82 4.89 -12.25
CA ILE A 89 24.22 5.90 -13.23
C ILE A 89 25.21 6.89 -12.62
N ARG A 90 24.92 7.44 -11.43
CA ARG A 90 25.82 8.39 -10.75
C ARG A 90 27.18 7.77 -10.40
N CYS A 91 27.22 6.48 -10.11
CA CYS A 91 28.44 5.75 -9.78
C CYS A 91 29.15 5.15 -11.00
N ASN A 92 28.66 5.38 -12.23
CA ASN A 92 29.17 4.77 -13.47
C ASN A 92 29.30 3.24 -13.38
N SER A 93 28.40 2.57 -12.64
CA SER A 93 28.40 1.12 -12.50
C SER A 93 27.45 0.50 -13.53
N ASN A 94 28.02 0.09 -14.67
CA ASN A 94 27.27 -0.52 -15.77
C ASN A 94 26.60 -1.84 -15.36
N GLU A 95 27.28 -2.65 -14.53
CA GLU A 95 26.74 -3.91 -14.02
C GLU A 95 25.49 -3.67 -13.17
N MET A 96 25.55 -2.74 -12.20
CA MET A 96 24.41 -2.42 -11.35
C MET A 96 23.25 -1.80 -12.15
N ALA A 97 23.56 -1.00 -13.17
CA ALA A 97 22.57 -0.41 -14.05
C ALA A 97 21.82 -1.50 -14.84
N GLU A 98 22.55 -2.45 -15.42
CA GLU A 98 21.96 -3.55 -16.18
C GLU A 98 21.15 -4.49 -15.28
N GLU A 99 21.69 -4.86 -14.11
CA GLU A 99 20.97 -5.67 -13.12
C GLU A 99 19.64 -5.01 -12.72
N THR A 100 19.68 -3.70 -12.44
CA THR A 100 18.47 -2.95 -12.05
C THR A 100 17.48 -2.84 -13.20
N ARG A 101 17.97 -2.65 -14.44
CA ARG A 101 17.14 -2.61 -15.65
C ARG A 101 16.40 -3.93 -15.87
N LEU A 102 17.11 -5.06 -15.79
CA LEU A 102 16.53 -6.39 -15.94
C LEU A 102 15.48 -6.66 -14.86
N LEU A 103 15.79 -6.35 -13.60
CA LEU A 103 14.83 -6.47 -12.51
C LEU A 103 13.61 -5.57 -12.71
N LYS A 104 13.78 -4.35 -13.22
CA LYS A 104 12.64 -3.45 -13.51
C LYS A 104 11.71 -4.01 -14.58
N VAL A 105 12.28 -4.58 -15.65
CA VAL A 105 11.49 -5.25 -16.70
C VAL A 105 10.71 -6.42 -16.12
N LEU A 106 11.36 -7.28 -15.34
CA LEU A 106 10.72 -8.41 -14.67
C LEU A 106 9.60 -7.95 -13.73
N PHE A 107 9.88 -6.93 -12.92
CA PHE A 107 8.92 -6.34 -11.98
C PHE A 107 7.68 -5.81 -12.71
N ASP A 108 7.85 -5.04 -13.79
CA ASP A 108 6.74 -4.47 -14.53
C ASP A 108 5.89 -5.54 -15.24
N ALA A 109 6.53 -6.57 -15.77
CA ALA A 109 5.86 -7.67 -16.45
C ALA A 109 5.04 -8.52 -15.47
N GLU A 110 5.61 -8.87 -14.31
CA GLU A 110 5.05 -9.92 -13.47
C GLU A 110 4.29 -9.42 -12.24
N TRP A 111 4.66 -8.27 -11.67
CA TRP A 111 4.13 -7.85 -10.37
C TRP A 111 2.61 -7.74 -10.35
N LYS A 112 2.03 -7.18 -11.40
CA LYS A 112 0.58 -7.03 -11.54
C LYS A 112 -0.13 -8.37 -11.52
N TYR A 113 0.39 -9.35 -12.26
CA TYR A 113 -0.21 -10.67 -12.39
C TYR A 113 0.04 -11.56 -11.17
N ARG A 114 1.24 -11.51 -10.57
CA ARG A 114 1.63 -12.40 -9.46
C ARG A 114 1.22 -11.88 -8.09
N VAL A 115 1.11 -10.57 -7.91
CA VAL A 115 0.80 -9.97 -6.61
C VAL A 115 -0.56 -9.27 -6.62
N ASN A 116 -0.75 -8.27 -7.48
CA ASN A 116 -1.95 -7.43 -7.40
C ASN A 116 -3.23 -8.19 -7.77
N ALA A 117 -3.21 -8.99 -8.84
CA ALA A 117 -4.38 -9.72 -9.31
C ALA A 117 -4.86 -10.80 -8.30
N PRO A 118 -4.01 -11.67 -7.74
CA PRO A 118 -4.41 -12.63 -6.72
C PRO A 118 -4.97 -11.94 -5.47
N MET A 119 -4.32 -10.87 -5.02
CA MET A 119 -4.79 -10.12 -3.85
C MET A 119 -6.15 -9.47 -4.08
N THR A 120 -6.38 -8.90 -5.27
CA THR A 120 -7.66 -8.31 -5.64
C THR A 120 -8.77 -9.37 -5.66
N ARG A 121 -8.50 -10.53 -6.27
CA ARG A 121 -9.44 -11.66 -6.30
C ARG A 121 -9.79 -12.13 -4.90
N GLN A 122 -8.79 -12.30 -4.03
CA GLN A 122 -9.01 -12.69 -2.63
C GLN A 122 -9.88 -11.68 -1.88
N LYS A 123 -9.66 -10.39 -2.09
CA LYS A 123 -10.51 -9.35 -1.50
C LYS A 123 -11.94 -9.44 -2.03
N THR A 124 -12.14 -9.55 -3.34
CA THR A 124 -13.49 -9.69 -3.90
C THR A 124 -14.23 -10.88 -3.30
N VAL A 125 -13.57 -12.04 -3.16
CA VAL A 125 -14.17 -13.21 -2.50
C VAL A 125 -14.50 -12.93 -1.04
N ARG A 126 -13.62 -12.26 -0.30
CA ARG A 126 -13.89 -11.85 1.09
C ARG A 126 -15.05 -10.87 1.18
N ASP A 127 -15.08 -9.83 0.36
CA ASP A 127 -16.15 -8.82 0.34
C ASP A 127 -17.50 -9.45 -0.07
N MET A 128 -17.50 -10.54 -0.85
CA MET A 128 -18.69 -11.32 -1.17
C MET A 128 -19.13 -12.23 -0.01
N ASN A 129 -18.18 -12.79 0.74
CA ASN A 129 -18.45 -13.66 1.87
C ASN A 129 -18.72 -12.90 3.18
N GLU A 130 -18.32 -11.62 3.24
CA GLU A 130 -18.68 -10.73 4.32
C GLU A 130 -20.19 -10.58 4.31
N LEU A 131 -20.84 -11.11 5.36
CA LEU A 131 -22.27 -10.95 5.58
C LEU A 131 -22.56 -9.45 5.59
N LYS A 132 -23.06 -8.93 4.46
CA LYS A 132 -23.60 -7.58 4.41
C LYS A 132 -24.72 -7.57 5.42
N CYS A 133 -24.50 -6.90 6.55
CA CYS A 133 -25.51 -6.75 7.57
C CYS A 133 -26.72 -6.09 6.89
N ILE A 134 -27.77 -6.88 6.68
CA ILE A 134 -29.04 -6.32 6.22
C ILE A 134 -29.50 -5.46 7.40
N PRO A 135 -29.87 -4.18 7.17
CA PRO A 135 -30.31 -3.31 8.25
C PRO A 135 -31.40 -4.02 9.07
N GLU A 136 -31.22 -4.04 10.39
CA GLU A 136 -32.16 -4.70 11.27
C GLU A 136 -33.49 -3.92 11.25
N THR A 137 -34.58 -4.56 11.67
CA THR A 137 -35.90 -3.89 11.77
C THR A 137 -35.81 -2.59 12.58
N ASN A 138 -34.94 -2.54 13.58
CA ASN A 138 -34.68 -1.32 14.37
C ASN A 138 -34.07 -0.18 13.55
N ASP A 139 -33.19 -0.48 12.58
CA ASP A 139 -32.61 0.52 11.68
C ASP A 139 -33.67 1.08 10.73
N LEU A 140 -34.59 0.24 10.26
CA LEU A 140 -35.73 0.66 9.43
C LEU A 140 -36.72 1.53 10.21
N VAL A 141 -36.97 1.21 11.49
CA VAL A 141 -37.79 2.03 12.38
C VAL A 141 -37.14 3.40 12.61
N LYS A 142 -35.85 3.45 12.92
CA LYS A 142 -35.10 4.71 13.06
C LYS A 142 -35.14 5.54 11.77
N PHE A 143 -34.98 4.89 10.62
CA PHE A 143 -35.05 5.57 9.33
C PHE A 143 -36.46 6.14 9.06
N ARG A 144 -37.51 5.36 9.32
CA ARG A 144 -38.92 5.82 9.21
C ARG A 144 -39.16 7.03 10.10
N ASP A 145 -38.72 6.97 11.35
CA ASP A 145 -38.97 8.03 12.33
C ASP A 145 -38.18 9.30 11.98
N TYR A 146 -36.96 9.16 11.45
CA TYR A 146 -36.19 10.26 10.89
C TYR A 146 -36.89 10.93 9.70
N ILE A 147 -37.43 10.15 8.75
CA ILE A 147 -38.19 10.68 7.60
C ILE A 147 -39.44 11.43 8.06
N LYS A 148 -40.19 10.89 9.03
CA LYS A 148 -41.36 11.56 9.61
C LYS A 148 -40.98 12.89 10.23
N GLN A 149 -39.90 12.93 11.01
CA GLN A 149 -39.42 14.14 11.65
C GLN A 149 -39.03 15.22 10.63
N ILE A 150 -38.41 14.86 9.51
CA ILE A 150 -38.10 15.80 8.43
C ILE A 150 -39.38 16.37 7.81
N ILE A 151 -40.36 15.52 7.52
CA ILE A 151 -41.62 15.94 6.90
C ILE A 151 -42.36 16.90 7.82
N GLU A 152 -42.51 16.56 9.10
CA GLU A 152 -43.15 17.39 10.13
C GLU A 152 -42.44 18.73 10.31
N SER A 153 -41.11 18.72 10.33
CA SER A 153 -40.29 19.95 10.42
C SER A 153 -40.43 20.84 9.18
N SER A 154 -40.66 20.25 8.00
CA SER A 154 -40.81 20.96 6.74
C SER A 154 -42.21 21.56 6.56
N SER A 155 -43.23 20.92 7.12
CA SER A 155 -44.61 21.43 7.15
C SER A 155 -44.85 22.57 8.14
N CYS A 156 -43.91 22.84 9.05
CA CYS A 156 -43.97 23.98 9.99
C CYS A 156 -43.29 25.26 9.45
N LEU A 157 -42.72 25.23 8.24
CA LEU A 157 -42.05 26.36 7.59
C LEU A 157 -42.86 27.00 6.44
N SER A 158 -44.13 26.63 6.30
CA SER A 158 -45.09 27.17 5.33
C SER A 158 -46.30 27.76 6.02
#